data_AF-A0A9E5NDI5-F1
#
_entry.id   AF-A0A9E5NDI5-F1
#
_cell.length_a   1.000
_cell.length_b   1.000
_cell.length_c   1.000
_cell.angle_alpha   90.00
_cell.angle_beta   90.00
_cell.angle_gamma   90.00
#
_symmetry.space_group_name_H-M   'P 1'
#
loop_
_entity.id
_entity.type
_entity.pdbx_description
1 polymer ?
#
loop_
_entity_poly.entity_id
_entity_poly.type
_entity_poly.pdbx_seq_one_letter_code
_entity_poly.pdbx_strand_id
1 'polypeptide(L)' 'LGDLNGKVVVVNFWASWCLACKQEHPYLVEAERKYAEEEVQLVGIVYQDSRS' A
#
# COMPACT_ATOMS: atom_id res chain seq x y z
N LEU A 1 -4.92 7.13 12.10
CA LEU A 1 -4.67 5.71 12.43
C LEU A 1 -5.80 5.08 13.24
N GLY A 2 -6.54 5.84 14.07
CA GLY A 2 -7.70 5.31 14.79
C GLY A 2 -8.74 4.62 13.90
N ASP A 3 -8.92 5.10 12.66
CA ASP A 3 -9.85 4.53 11.66
C ASP A 3 -9.41 3.16 11.10
N LEU A 4 -8.19 2.70 11.46
CA LEU A 4 -7.64 1.41 11.06
C LEU A 4 -7.69 0.38 12.20
N ASN A 5 -8.20 0.74 13.37
CA ASN A 5 -8.32 -0.19 14.49
C ASN A 5 -9.22 -1.38 14.12
N GLY A 6 -8.74 -2.60 14.42
CA GLY A 6 -9.44 -3.85 14.10
C GLY A 6 -9.13 -4.41 12.71
N LYS A 7 -8.50 -3.62 11.83
CA LYS A 7 -8.14 -4.04 10.46
C LYS A 7 -6.72 -4.61 10.40
N VAL A 8 -6.50 -5.53 9.48
CA VAL A 8 -5.15 -5.96 9.10
C VAL A 8 -4.60 -4.94 8.11
N VAL A 9 -3.57 -4.20 8.50
CA VAL A 9 -3.03 -3.11 7.68
C VAL A 9 -1.73 -3.53 7.00
N VAL A 10 -1.71 -3.46 5.67
CA VAL A 10 -0.48 -3.60 4.88
C VAL A 10 0.03 -2.21 4.55
N VAL A 11 1.24 -1.88 4.99
CA VAL A 11 1.87 -0.58 4.72
C VAL A 11 2.91 -0.74 3.62
N ASN A 12 2.77 0.03 2.54
CA ASN A 12 3.72 0.07 1.43
C ASN A 12 4.38 1.45 1.34
N PHE A 13 5.71 1.49 1.38
CA PHE A 13 6.48 2.72 1.20
C PHE A 13 6.95 2.80 -0.26
N TRP A 14 6.65 3.91 -0.94
CA TRP A 14 6.94 4.02 -2.37
C TRP A 14 7.35 5.44 -2.77
N ALA A 15 7.91 5.56 -3.97
CA ALA A 15 8.30 6.82 -4.59
C ALA A 15 7.95 6.83 -6.09
N SER A 16 7.75 8.00 -6.68
CA SER A 16 7.39 8.14 -8.10
C SER A 16 8.46 7.61 -9.06
N TRP A 17 9.73 7.62 -8.63
CA TRP A 17 10.89 7.10 -9.36
C TRP A 17 11.12 5.60 -9.15
N CYS A 18 10.44 4.97 -8.19
CA CYS A 18 10.64 3.57 -7.87
C CYS A 18 9.93 2.67 -8.90
N LEU A 19 10.72 2.06 -9.79
CA LEU A 19 10.18 1.16 -10.82
C LEU A 19 9.59 -0.12 -10.23
N ALA A 20 10.25 -0.71 -9.23
CA ALA A 20 9.74 -1.89 -8.52
C ALA A 20 8.37 -1.61 -7.87
N CYS A 21 8.22 -0.43 -7.25
CA CYS A 21 6.96 -0.01 -6.64
C CYS A 21 5.81 0.08 -7.65
N LYS A 22 6.09 0.49 -8.90
CA LYS A 22 5.08 0.49 -9.98
C LYS A 22 4.71 -0.91 -10.44
N GLN A 23 5.66 -1.84 -10.43
CA GLN A 23 5.43 -3.23 -10.82
C GLN A 23 4.67 -4.00 -9.74
N GLU A 24 4.90 -3.72 -8.46
CA GLU A 24 4.22 -4.39 -7.35
C GLU A 24 2.80 -3.85 -7.09
N HIS A 25 2.53 -2.58 -7.43
CA HIS A 25 1.26 -1.92 -7.10
C HIS A 25 0.01 -2.67 -7.58
N PRO A 26 -0.07 -3.20 -8.82
CA PRO A 26 -1.23 -3.96 -9.27
C PRO A 26 -1.52 -5.20 -8.41
N TYR A 27 -0.47 -5.89 -7.96
CA TYR A 27 -0.59 -7.07 -7.11
C TYR A 27 -1.04 -6.70 -5.69
N LEU A 28 -0.57 -5.57 -5.16
CA LEU A 28 -1.03 -5.06 -3.86
C LEU A 28 -2.51 -4.67 -3.89
N VAL A 29 -2.96 -4.02 -4.98
CA VAL A 29 -4.37 -3.67 -5.18
C VAL A 29 -5.23 -4.92 -5.38
N GLU A 30 -4.73 -5.92 -6.11
CA GLU A 30 -5.41 -7.21 -6.25
C GLU A 30 -5.53 -7.93 -4.91
N ALA A 31 -4.47 -7.92 -4.09
CA ALA A 31 -4.48 -8.50 -2.76
C ALA A 31 -5.50 -7.81 -1.85
N GLU A 32 -5.55 -6.47 -1.82
CA GLU A 32 -6.54 -5.74 -1.02
C GLU A 32 -7.98 -6.13 -1.41
N ARG A 33 -8.27 -6.26 -2.72
CA ARG A 33 -9.59 -6.70 -3.19
C ARG A 33 -9.89 -8.15 -2.82
N LYS A 34 -8.89 -9.02 -2.95
CA LYS A 34 -9.02 -10.44 -2.63
C LYS A 34 -9.31 -10.66 -1.15
N TYR A 35 -8.72 -9.82 -0.29
CA TYR A 35 -8.84 -9.95 1.16
C TYR A 35 -9.77 -8.91 1.81
N ALA A 36 -10.71 -8.38 1.03
CA ALA A 36 -11.62 -7.34 1.50
C ALA A 36 -12.60 -7.84 2.58
N GLU A 37 -12.94 -9.14 2.56
CA GLU A 37 -13.80 -9.76 3.58
C GLU A 37 -13.06 -9.97 4.92
N GLU A 38 -11.73 -10.12 4.88
CA GLU A 38 -10.87 -10.26 6.07
C GLU A 38 -10.43 -8.90 6.66
N GLU A 39 -11.12 -7.81 6.32
CA GLU A 39 -10.83 -6.46 6.79
C GLU A 39 -9.37 -6.01 6.53
N VAL A 40 -8.77 -6.48 5.43
CA VAL A 40 -7.43 -6.05 5.03
C VAL A 40 -7.50 -4.67 4.37
N GLN A 41 -6.59 -3.77 4.75
CA GLN A 41 -6.49 -2.45 4.15
C GLN A 41 -5.04 -2.12 3.75
N LEU A 42 -4.85 -1.65 2.51
CA LEU A 42 -3.56 -1.22 2.00
C LEU A 42 -3.38 0.29 2.23
N VAL A 43 -2.24 0.67 2.81
CA VAL A 43 -1.87 2.08 3.02
C VAL A 43 -0.53 2.36 2.36
N GLY A 44 -0.54 3.25 1.36
CA GLY A 44 0.66 3.72 0.69
C GLY A 44 1.23 4.96 1.36
N ILE A 45 2.51 4.93 1.72
CA ILE A 45 3.27 6.06 2.24
C ILE A 45 4.26 6.51 1.18
N VAL A 46 4.06 7.72 0.66
CA VAL A 46 5.04 8.38 -0.21
C VAL A 46 6.29 8.70 0.61
N TYR A 47 7.43 8.16 0.20
CA TYR A 47 8.70 8.27 0.93
C TYR A 47 9.84 8.62 -0.02
N GLN A 48 10.66 9.61 0.37
CA GLN A 48 11.78 10.10 -0.46
C GLN A 48 11.40 10.40 -1.91
N ASP A 49 10.20 10.95 -2.12
CA ASP A 49 9.69 11.34 -3.43
C ASP A 49 10.08 12.78 -3.81
N SER A 50 11.29 13.16 -3.40
CA SER A 50 11.97 14.35 -3.90
C SER A 50 13.02 13.84 -4.86
N ARG A 51 12.99 14.31 -6.12
CA ARG A 51 14.19 14.24 -6.96
C ARG A 51 15.26 15.06 -6.23
N SER A 52 16.33 14.39 -5.85
CA SER A 52 17.57 15.03 -5.39
C SER A 52 18.03 16.10 -6.38
#